data_AF-A0A8J5Q546-F1
#
_entry.id   AF-A0A8J5Q546-F1
#
_cell.length_a   1.000
_cell.length_b   1.000
_cell.length_c   1.000
_cell.angle_alpha   90.00
_cell.angle_beta   90.00
_cell.angle_gamma   90.00
#
_symmetry.space_group_name_H-M   'P 1'
#
loop_
_entity.id
_entity.type
_entity.pdbx_description
1 polymer ?
#
loop_
_entity_poly.entity_id
_entity_poly.type
_entity_poly.pdbx_seq_one_letter_code
_entity_poly.pdbx_strand_id
1 'polypeptide(L)'
;MKVFLPIVALAGLGLAADMNVWDLDDSCQTPERKGAFEKAYSDAEVLAVKAQEDLEKLKGARPDFVSNMRTNWDRIARAATNMFGFVPNADGHDPNEEHYSNVRYVYDRMVKTLHNDEMIPANGYGGLKPLLLCDESKFVWVGRDDKDPHDPAGRPLRESRPKEMAGTKAGAWVYKKRYLVNGVKQPDTGLCRPGVFAVTLTRNDFIIFCPPSFQDPVASTKSAVDAKDSVQKDDVLDTYSATSLSRVMVHELAHWFGGAGNGGTDNRNVPDQQAVGKEGALVWQKPDGKRTTDATLKDLKKYLTYNFMWVSNLARSHEGANAGNCGPSKATFTAESYALFALMSYMDNWDWANDGKAKAFVDEMIPYERLPNSKKVRLG
;
A
#
# COMPACT_ATOMS: atom_id res chain seq x y z
N MET A 1 -23.42 -3.80 35.14
CA MET A 1 -22.54 -4.90 34.70
C MET A 1 -21.42 -4.30 33.85
N LYS A 2 -20.17 -4.31 34.35
CA LYS A 2 -19.00 -3.87 33.56
C LYS A 2 -18.55 -5.05 32.72
N VAL A 3 -18.76 -4.98 31.41
CA VAL A 3 -18.21 -5.95 30.46
C VAL A 3 -16.75 -5.56 30.24
N PHE A 4 -15.85 -6.33 30.84
CA PHE A 4 -14.42 -6.29 30.54
C PHE A 4 -14.23 -6.95 29.17
N LEU A 5 -13.83 -6.17 28.17
CA LEU A 5 -13.22 -6.71 26.96
C LEU A 5 -11.78 -7.14 27.31
N PRO A 6 -11.34 -8.36 26.96
CA PRO A 6 -9.99 -8.79 27.26
C PRO A 6 -9.02 -7.97 26.42
N ILE A 7 -8.04 -7.36 27.09
CA ILE A 7 -6.83 -6.83 26.47
C ILE A 7 -6.07 -8.04 25.95
N VAL A 8 -6.09 -8.24 24.63
CA VAL A 8 -5.19 -9.18 23.97
C VAL A 8 -3.80 -8.57 24.07
N ALA A 9 -2.99 -9.09 24.99
CA ALA A 9 -1.58 -8.79 25.04
C ALA A 9 -0.94 -9.32 23.74
N LEU A 10 -0.33 -8.45 22.94
CA LEU A 10 0.60 -8.84 21.89
C LEU A 10 1.82 -9.50 22.55
N ALA A 11 1.71 -10.79 22.85
CA ALA A 11 2.86 -11.64 23.04
C ALA A 11 3.53 -11.80 21.67
N GLY A 12 4.83 -11.52 21.61
CA GLY A 12 5.61 -11.52 20.37
C GLY A 12 5.33 -12.75 19.51
N LEU A 13 4.88 -12.50 18.29
CA LEU A 13 4.69 -13.48 17.22
C LEU A 13 6.06 -14.03 16.81
N GLY A 14 6.50 -15.07 17.51
CA GLY A 14 7.58 -15.97 17.11
C GLY A 14 7.07 -17.23 16.42
N LEU A 15 5.85 -17.21 15.88
CA LEU A 15 5.32 -18.27 15.01
C LEU A 15 5.62 -17.86 13.57
N ALA A 16 6.16 -18.78 12.77
CA ALA A 16 6.39 -18.54 11.35
C ALA A 16 5.09 -18.05 10.70
N ALA A 17 5.18 -17.01 9.86
CA ALA A 17 4.04 -16.52 9.09
C ALA A 17 3.33 -17.66 8.35
N ASP A 18 2.04 -17.85 8.62
CA ASP A 18 1.22 -18.75 7.81
C ASP A 18 0.87 -18.01 6.50
N MET A 19 1.46 -18.48 5.40
CA MET A 19 1.21 -17.99 4.05
C MET A 19 0.37 -18.97 3.22
N ASN A 20 -0.29 -19.94 3.84
CA ASN A 20 -1.07 -20.98 3.17
C ASN A 20 -2.25 -20.42 2.37
N VAL A 21 -2.73 -19.23 2.73
CA VAL A 21 -3.74 -18.47 1.97
C VAL A 21 -3.25 -18.04 0.58
N TRP A 22 -1.93 -17.93 0.39
CA TRP A 22 -1.27 -17.62 -0.88
C TRP A 22 -0.79 -18.89 -1.59
N ASP A 23 -0.65 -18.83 -2.91
CA ASP A 23 0.26 -19.70 -3.65
C ASP A 23 1.64 -19.04 -3.61
N LEU A 24 2.52 -19.47 -2.69
CA LEU A 24 3.85 -18.92 -2.55
C LEU A 24 4.80 -19.59 -3.54
N ASP A 25 5.43 -18.80 -4.40
CA ASP A 25 6.33 -19.33 -5.41
C ASP A 25 7.70 -19.72 -4.87
N ASP A 26 8.32 -20.76 -5.44
CA ASP A 26 9.67 -21.19 -5.11
C ASP A 26 10.72 -20.08 -5.35
N SER A 27 10.45 -19.11 -6.23
CA SER A 27 11.31 -17.93 -6.41
C SER A 27 11.46 -17.06 -5.16
N CYS A 28 10.51 -17.13 -4.22
CA CYS A 28 10.58 -16.45 -2.93
C CYS A 28 11.23 -17.33 -1.85
N GLN A 29 11.43 -18.61 -2.11
CA GLN A 29 11.90 -19.62 -1.15
C GLN A 29 13.40 -19.94 -1.30
N THR A 30 14.15 -19.15 -2.08
CA THR A 30 15.61 -19.33 -2.18
C THR A 30 16.29 -18.96 -0.87
N PRO A 31 17.49 -19.51 -0.56
CA PRO A 31 18.23 -19.20 0.67
C PRO A 31 18.45 -17.70 0.91
N GLU A 32 18.58 -16.92 -0.17
CA GLU A 32 18.84 -15.48 -0.12
C GLU A 32 17.57 -14.65 0.15
N ARG A 33 16.38 -15.19 -0.13
CA ARG A 33 15.12 -14.43 -0.11
C ARG A 33 14.16 -14.87 0.99
N LYS A 34 14.13 -16.17 1.29
CA LYS A 34 13.12 -16.78 2.17
C LYS A 34 12.98 -16.06 3.51
N GLY A 35 14.09 -15.91 4.24
CA GLY A 35 14.06 -15.27 5.57
C GLY A 35 13.63 -13.81 5.52
N ALA A 36 14.08 -13.04 4.53
CA ALA A 36 13.69 -11.64 4.36
C ALA A 36 12.20 -11.51 3.98
N PHE A 37 11.71 -12.41 3.12
CA PHE A 37 10.32 -12.42 2.68
C PHE A 37 9.35 -12.81 3.81
N GLU A 38 9.65 -13.90 4.52
CA GLU A 38 8.88 -14.36 5.69
C GLU A 38 8.83 -13.29 6.76
N LYS A 39 9.99 -12.67 7.07
CA LYS A 39 10.03 -11.56 8.02
C LYS A 39 9.19 -10.38 7.55
N ALA A 40 9.29 -9.97 6.28
CA ALA A 40 8.52 -8.87 5.75
C ALA A 40 7.01 -9.13 5.82
N TYR A 41 6.57 -10.37 5.64
CA TYR A 41 5.19 -10.79 5.80
C TYR A 41 4.72 -10.69 7.25
N SER A 42 5.48 -11.24 8.19
CA SER A 42 5.18 -11.10 9.63
C SER A 42 5.16 -9.63 10.07
N ASP A 43 6.12 -8.81 9.61
CA ASP A 43 6.15 -7.39 9.93
C ASP A 43 4.92 -6.69 9.33
N ALA A 44 4.53 -7.00 8.08
CA ALA A 44 3.35 -6.43 7.43
C ALA A 44 2.05 -6.79 8.17
N GLU A 45 1.92 -8.02 8.68
CA GLU A 45 0.81 -8.44 9.54
C GLU A 45 0.70 -7.53 10.78
N VAL A 46 1.80 -7.39 11.52
CA VAL A 46 1.85 -6.57 12.75
C VAL A 46 1.50 -5.11 12.46
N LEU A 47 2.03 -4.55 11.37
CA LEU A 47 1.71 -3.19 10.91
C LEU A 47 0.23 -3.03 10.57
N ALA A 48 -0.37 -3.99 9.85
CA ALA A 48 -1.76 -3.96 9.44
C ALA A 48 -2.74 -4.11 10.62
N VAL A 49 -2.45 -5.05 11.55
CA VAL A 49 -3.23 -5.24 12.78
C VAL A 49 -3.28 -3.95 13.58
N LYS A 50 -2.10 -3.33 13.80
CA LYS A 50 -2.01 -2.10 14.57
C LYS A 50 -2.71 -0.91 13.88
N ALA A 51 -2.61 -0.80 12.56
CA ALA A 51 -3.35 0.20 11.79
C ALA A 51 -4.87 0.02 11.94
N GLN A 52 -5.37 -1.22 11.83
CA GLN A 52 -6.78 -1.54 12.01
C GLN A 52 -7.26 -1.21 13.42
N GLU A 53 -6.51 -1.58 14.47
CA GLU A 53 -6.82 -1.24 15.86
C GLU A 53 -6.92 0.28 16.08
N ASP A 54 -5.98 1.03 15.53
CA ASP A 54 -5.97 2.48 15.65
C ASP A 54 -7.16 3.10 14.91
N LEU A 55 -7.53 2.59 13.73
CA LEU A 55 -8.77 2.99 13.06
C LEU A 55 -10.00 2.67 13.91
N GLU A 56 -10.10 1.48 14.52
CA GLU A 56 -11.25 1.14 15.37
C GLU A 56 -11.40 2.06 16.59
N LYS A 57 -10.30 2.63 17.12
CA LYS A 57 -10.36 3.64 18.19
C LYS A 57 -11.02 4.95 17.73
N LEU A 58 -10.88 5.34 16.47
CA LEU A 58 -11.50 6.57 15.93
C LEU A 58 -13.02 6.47 15.79
N LYS A 59 -13.62 5.27 15.86
CA LYS A 59 -15.08 5.10 15.94
C LYS A 59 -15.62 5.59 17.28
N GLY A 60 -14.80 5.51 18.33
CA GLY A 60 -15.14 6.01 19.65
C GLY A 60 -14.94 7.52 19.74
N ALA A 61 -15.73 8.15 20.62
CA ALA A 61 -15.56 9.56 20.95
C ALA A 61 -14.14 9.83 21.47
N ARG A 62 -13.63 11.00 21.13
CA ARG A 62 -12.37 11.54 21.62
C ARG A 62 -12.43 11.63 23.15
N PRO A 63 -11.50 11.00 23.88
CA PRO A 63 -11.49 11.04 25.34
C PRO A 63 -11.24 12.45 25.91
N ASP A 64 -11.73 12.68 27.13
CA ASP A 64 -11.49 13.92 27.87
C ASP A 64 -10.00 14.15 28.22
N PHE A 65 -9.64 15.41 28.49
CA PHE A 65 -8.28 15.93 28.63
C PHE A 65 -7.38 15.22 29.65
N VAL A 66 -7.94 14.42 30.56
CA VAL A 66 -7.25 13.89 31.74
C VAL A 66 -6.67 12.48 31.51
N SER A 67 -6.54 12.02 30.26
CA SER A 67 -6.14 10.64 29.97
C SER A 67 -5.09 10.50 28.86
N ASN A 68 -4.13 9.58 29.04
CA ASN A 68 -3.24 9.10 27.98
C ASN A 68 -4.03 8.58 26.76
N MET A 69 -5.30 8.21 26.96
CA MET A 69 -6.22 7.80 25.89
C MET A 69 -6.51 8.94 24.92
N ARG A 70 -6.63 10.20 25.39
CA ARG A 70 -6.81 11.36 24.51
C ARG A 70 -5.58 11.60 23.65
N THR A 71 -4.39 11.56 24.24
CA THR A 71 -3.13 11.73 23.52
C THR A 71 -3.00 10.71 22.39
N ASN A 72 -3.33 9.45 22.67
CA ASN A 72 -3.31 8.39 21.67
C ASN A 72 -4.37 8.62 20.57
N TRP A 73 -5.61 8.95 20.94
CA TRP A 73 -6.67 9.26 19.99
C TRP A 73 -6.27 10.42 19.07
N ASP A 74 -5.74 11.51 19.64
CA ASP A 74 -5.30 12.69 18.90
C ASP A 74 -4.14 12.37 17.93
N ARG A 75 -3.18 11.54 18.35
CA ARG A 75 -2.09 11.04 17.49
C ARG A 75 -2.65 10.28 16.29
N ILE A 76 -3.56 9.34 16.54
CA ILE A 76 -4.19 8.53 15.48
C ILE A 76 -4.96 9.44 14.52
N ALA A 77 -5.74 10.38 15.05
CA ALA A 77 -6.52 11.31 14.24
C ALA A 77 -5.63 12.19 13.36
N ARG A 78 -4.49 12.67 13.88
CA ARG A 78 -3.48 13.38 13.09
C ARG A 78 -2.88 12.50 12.00
N ALA A 79 -2.50 11.25 12.32
CA ALA A 79 -1.95 10.32 11.35
C ALA A 79 -2.94 10.02 10.21
N ALA A 80 -4.20 9.73 10.55
CA ALA A 80 -5.26 9.48 9.56
C ALA A 80 -5.51 10.72 8.69
N THR A 81 -5.59 11.91 9.29
CA THR A 81 -5.75 13.17 8.56
C THR A 81 -4.59 13.41 7.60
N ASN A 82 -3.37 13.17 8.04
CA ASN A 82 -2.18 13.47 7.24
C ASN A 82 -1.93 12.44 6.12
N MET A 83 -2.36 11.18 6.29
CA MET A 83 -2.17 10.13 5.28
C MET A 83 -3.34 10.01 4.32
N PHE A 84 -4.57 10.24 4.80
CA PHE A 84 -5.79 9.98 4.05
C PHE A 84 -6.66 11.22 3.83
N GLY A 85 -6.34 12.35 4.44
CA GLY A 85 -7.00 13.63 4.16
C GLY A 85 -8.34 13.86 4.87
N PHE A 86 -9.01 12.82 5.35
CA PHE A 86 -10.26 12.97 6.11
C PHE A 86 -9.95 13.33 7.57
N VAL A 87 -10.83 14.12 8.19
CA VAL A 87 -10.72 14.49 9.60
C VAL A 87 -11.69 13.62 10.39
N PRO A 88 -11.22 12.76 11.32
CA PRO A 88 -12.11 11.99 12.18
C PRO A 88 -13.08 12.90 12.93
N ASN A 89 -14.21 12.39 13.43
CA ASN A 89 -15.14 13.20 14.24
C ASN A 89 -14.81 13.02 15.73
N ALA A 90 -14.81 14.11 16.50
CA ALA A 90 -14.53 14.08 17.93
C ALA A 90 -15.61 13.31 18.72
N ASP A 91 -16.84 13.26 18.23
CA ASP A 91 -17.93 12.50 18.86
C ASP A 91 -17.91 11.00 18.47
N GLY A 92 -16.91 10.58 17.68
CA GLY A 92 -16.81 9.26 17.07
C GLY A 92 -17.06 9.34 15.56
N HIS A 93 -16.13 8.79 14.78
CA HIS A 93 -16.18 8.88 13.33
C HIS A 93 -17.14 7.82 12.74
N ASP A 94 -18.00 8.25 11.83
CA ASP A 94 -19.01 7.37 11.21
C ASP A 94 -18.32 6.27 10.40
N PRO A 95 -18.48 4.98 10.76
CA PRO A 95 -17.88 3.87 10.02
C PRO A 95 -18.35 3.75 8.57
N ASN A 96 -19.44 4.43 8.18
CA ASN A 96 -19.99 4.46 6.84
C ASN A 96 -19.60 5.70 6.03
N GLU A 97 -18.84 6.65 6.61
CA GLU A 97 -18.27 7.75 5.83
C GLU A 97 -17.39 7.17 4.72
N GLU A 98 -17.52 7.71 3.50
CA GLU A 98 -16.97 7.10 2.28
C GLU A 98 -15.47 6.85 2.39
N HIS A 99 -14.71 7.85 2.81
CA HIS A 99 -13.25 7.79 2.86
C HIS A 99 -12.75 6.86 3.96
N TYR A 100 -13.32 6.96 5.15
CA TYR A 100 -12.97 6.14 6.30
C TYR A 100 -13.38 4.67 6.13
N SER A 101 -14.56 4.42 5.57
CA SER A 101 -15.03 3.06 5.27
C SER A 101 -14.14 2.37 4.24
N ASN A 102 -13.66 3.09 3.22
CA ASN A 102 -12.70 2.56 2.25
C ASN A 102 -11.36 2.19 2.91
N VAL A 103 -10.83 3.05 3.78
CA VAL A 103 -9.57 2.77 4.47
C VAL A 103 -9.71 1.55 5.39
N ARG A 104 -10.78 1.49 6.18
CA ARG A 104 -11.07 0.33 7.05
C ARG A 104 -11.28 -0.95 6.25
N TYR A 105 -11.92 -0.87 5.08
CA TYR A 105 -12.17 -2.03 4.22
C TYR A 105 -10.87 -2.71 3.76
N VAL A 106 -9.83 -1.94 3.45
CA VAL A 106 -8.52 -2.45 3.00
C VAL A 106 -7.79 -3.11 4.17
N TYR A 107 -7.69 -2.44 5.32
CA TYR A 107 -7.01 -3.02 6.49
C TYR A 107 -7.75 -4.22 7.08
N ASP A 108 -9.09 -4.22 7.11
CA ASP A 108 -9.88 -5.39 7.52
C ASP A 108 -9.51 -6.64 6.70
N ARG A 109 -9.30 -6.49 5.39
CA ARG A 109 -8.90 -7.61 4.53
C ARG A 109 -7.45 -8.01 4.70
N MET A 110 -6.55 -7.04 4.88
CA MET A 110 -5.17 -7.33 5.28
C MET A 110 -5.16 -8.16 6.55
N VAL A 111 -5.85 -7.73 7.61
CA VAL A 111 -5.90 -8.45 8.89
C VAL A 111 -6.54 -9.83 8.72
N LYS A 112 -7.67 -9.95 8.03
CA LYS A 112 -8.30 -11.26 7.79
C LYS A 112 -7.37 -12.22 7.05
N THR A 113 -6.61 -11.74 6.07
CA THR A 113 -5.71 -12.59 5.28
C THR A 113 -4.41 -12.91 6.01
N LEU A 114 -3.76 -11.91 6.61
CA LEU A 114 -2.44 -12.04 7.21
C LEU A 114 -2.48 -12.63 8.63
N HIS A 115 -3.54 -12.36 9.40
CA HIS A 115 -3.65 -12.72 10.81
C HIS A 115 -4.68 -13.82 11.08
N ASN A 116 -5.76 -13.89 10.30
CA ASN A 116 -6.85 -14.87 10.51
C ASN A 116 -6.88 -15.98 9.45
N ASP A 117 -5.88 -16.06 8.57
CA ASP A 117 -5.77 -17.05 7.50
C ASP A 117 -7.01 -17.13 6.57
N GLU A 118 -7.68 -16.00 6.35
CA GLU A 118 -8.85 -15.87 5.50
C GLU A 118 -8.54 -15.03 4.25
N MET A 119 -8.28 -15.68 3.11
CA MET A 119 -8.09 -14.99 1.83
C MET A 119 -9.40 -14.34 1.35
N ILE A 120 -9.36 -13.04 1.08
CA ILE A 120 -10.50 -12.30 0.54
C ILE A 120 -10.10 -11.51 -0.72
N PRO A 121 -10.68 -11.82 -1.89
CA PRO A 121 -11.60 -12.94 -2.18
C PRO A 121 -10.88 -14.30 -2.22
N ALA A 122 -11.54 -15.36 -1.76
CA ALA A 122 -10.95 -16.71 -1.63
C ALA A 122 -10.31 -17.27 -2.92
N ASN A 123 -10.86 -16.91 -4.09
CA ASN A 123 -10.37 -17.36 -5.40
C ASN A 123 -9.65 -16.26 -6.19
N GLY A 124 -9.13 -15.24 -5.51
CA GLY A 124 -8.58 -14.06 -6.18
C GLY A 124 -9.64 -13.27 -6.96
N TYR A 125 -9.22 -12.17 -7.57
CA TYR A 125 -10.06 -11.32 -8.41
C TYR A 125 -10.15 -11.83 -9.86
N GLY A 126 -9.10 -12.48 -10.35
CA GLY A 126 -9.04 -13.11 -11.68
C GLY A 126 -9.53 -14.56 -11.72
N GLY A 127 -9.94 -15.13 -10.57
CA GLY A 127 -10.44 -16.50 -10.46
C GLY A 127 -9.35 -17.56 -10.23
N LEU A 128 -8.14 -17.15 -9.88
CA LEU A 128 -7.04 -18.03 -9.47
C LEU A 128 -6.64 -17.75 -8.02
N LYS A 129 -6.17 -18.80 -7.31
CA LYS A 129 -5.57 -18.63 -5.99
C LYS A 129 -4.43 -17.58 -6.07
N PRO A 130 -4.45 -16.51 -5.26
CA PRO A 130 -3.47 -15.42 -5.36
C PRO A 130 -2.03 -15.90 -5.19
N LEU A 131 -1.13 -15.45 -6.08
CA LEU A 131 0.27 -15.88 -6.13
C LEU A 131 1.20 -14.78 -5.62
N LEU A 132 2.13 -15.15 -4.74
CA LEU A 132 3.27 -14.32 -4.38
C LEU A 132 4.50 -14.87 -5.09
N LEU A 133 5.16 -14.06 -5.91
CA LEU A 133 6.38 -14.45 -6.63
C LEU A 133 7.49 -13.43 -6.46
N CYS A 134 8.74 -13.87 -6.62
CA CYS A 134 9.92 -13.03 -6.39
C CYS A 134 10.86 -12.97 -7.60
N ASP A 135 10.43 -13.48 -8.76
CA ASP A 135 11.23 -13.53 -9.97
C ASP A 135 10.36 -13.55 -11.23
N GLU A 136 10.51 -12.56 -12.11
CA GLU A 136 9.73 -12.47 -13.35
C GLU A 136 10.19 -13.49 -14.41
N SER A 137 11.40 -14.05 -14.27
CA SER A 137 11.94 -15.04 -15.23
C SER A 137 11.14 -16.34 -15.27
N LYS A 138 10.22 -16.55 -14.31
CA LYS A 138 9.26 -17.65 -14.30
C LYS A 138 8.27 -17.60 -15.46
N PHE A 139 7.98 -16.41 -15.98
CA PHE A 139 7.10 -16.25 -17.12
C PHE A 139 7.80 -16.69 -18.41
N VAL A 140 7.11 -17.52 -19.19
CA VAL A 140 7.58 -17.99 -20.50
C VAL A 140 6.72 -17.40 -21.60
N TRP A 141 7.35 -16.90 -22.66
CA TRP A 141 6.64 -16.37 -23.82
C TRP A 141 5.99 -17.52 -24.60
N VAL A 142 4.69 -17.41 -24.83
CA VAL A 142 3.90 -18.27 -25.71
C VAL A 142 3.37 -17.40 -26.85
N GLY A 143 3.79 -17.71 -28.08
CA GLY A 143 3.32 -17.02 -29.28
C GLY A 143 1.85 -17.28 -29.55
N ARG A 144 1.23 -16.39 -30.33
CA ARG A 144 -0.17 -16.45 -30.73
C ARG A 144 -0.60 -17.81 -31.30
N ASP A 145 0.27 -18.38 -32.14
CA ASP A 145 0.03 -19.63 -32.85
C ASP A 145 0.71 -20.85 -32.18
N ASP A 146 1.42 -20.62 -31.07
CA ASP A 146 2.00 -21.70 -30.26
C ASP A 146 0.91 -22.37 -29.42
N LYS A 147 1.12 -23.64 -29.07
CA LYS A 147 0.20 -24.40 -28.20
C LYS A 147 0.11 -23.74 -26.84
N ASP A 148 -1.11 -23.52 -26.36
CA ASP A 148 -1.34 -23.06 -24.98
C ASP A 148 -0.94 -24.17 -23.99
N PRO A 149 0.06 -23.94 -23.14
CA PRO A 149 0.56 -24.96 -22.21
C PRO A 149 -0.47 -25.38 -21.15
N HIS A 150 -1.58 -24.64 -21.01
CA HIS A 150 -2.64 -24.94 -20.05
C HIS A 150 -4.00 -25.27 -20.71
N ASP A 151 -4.07 -25.40 -22.04
CA ASP A 151 -5.27 -25.90 -22.72
C ASP A 151 -5.19 -27.43 -22.91
N PRO A 152 -6.09 -28.23 -22.30
CA PRO A 152 -6.05 -29.69 -22.40
C PRO A 152 -6.20 -30.22 -23.84
N ALA A 153 -6.86 -29.46 -24.71
CA ALA A 153 -7.01 -29.79 -26.13
C ALA A 153 -5.77 -29.44 -26.97
N GLY A 154 -4.75 -28.82 -26.37
CA GLY A 154 -3.51 -28.45 -27.04
C GLY A 154 -3.70 -27.44 -28.18
N ARG A 155 -4.76 -26.63 -28.11
CA ARG A 155 -5.06 -25.62 -29.13
C ARG A 155 -4.04 -24.48 -29.07
N PRO A 156 -3.83 -23.75 -30.18
CA PRO A 156 -3.07 -22.52 -30.18
C PRO A 156 -3.63 -21.48 -29.20
N LEU A 157 -2.78 -20.61 -28.67
CA LEU A 157 -3.16 -19.58 -27.69
C LEU A 157 -4.32 -18.70 -28.18
N ARG A 158 -4.35 -18.35 -29.47
CA ARG A 158 -5.44 -17.56 -30.07
C ARG A 158 -6.81 -18.26 -30.06
N GLU A 159 -6.82 -19.59 -30.02
CA GLU A 159 -8.03 -20.43 -30.08
C GLU A 159 -8.50 -20.83 -28.67
N SER A 160 -7.58 -21.05 -27.74
CA SER A 160 -7.90 -21.30 -26.33
C SER A 160 -8.32 -20.04 -25.58
N ARG A 161 -7.77 -18.88 -25.97
CA ARG A 161 -7.98 -17.55 -25.32
C ARG A 161 -8.43 -16.48 -26.34
N PRO A 162 -9.55 -16.67 -27.06
CA PRO A 162 -9.91 -15.80 -28.18
C PRO A 162 -10.22 -14.35 -27.76
N LYS A 163 -10.67 -14.11 -26.52
CA LYS A 163 -10.95 -12.76 -26.02
C LYS A 163 -9.66 -12.02 -25.67
N GLU A 164 -8.76 -12.68 -24.95
CA GLU A 164 -7.49 -12.12 -24.51
C GLU A 164 -6.54 -11.90 -25.69
N MET A 165 -6.59 -12.77 -26.70
CA MET A 165 -5.79 -12.71 -27.92
C MET A 165 -6.47 -11.95 -29.08
N ALA A 166 -7.53 -11.18 -28.81
CA ALA A 166 -8.21 -10.41 -29.85
C ALA A 166 -7.28 -9.37 -30.51
N GLY A 167 -7.51 -9.08 -31.79
CA GLY A 167 -6.74 -8.09 -32.55
C GLY A 167 -5.30 -8.52 -32.87
N THR A 168 -4.36 -7.58 -32.80
CA THR A 168 -2.96 -7.72 -33.26
C THR A 168 -2.00 -8.25 -32.19
N LYS A 169 -2.49 -8.97 -31.18
CA LYS A 169 -1.64 -9.51 -30.10
C LYS A 169 -0.75 -10.63 -30.60
N ALA A 170 0.56 -10.52 -30.35
CA ALA A 170 1.58 -11.45 -30.82
C ALA A 170 1.74 -12.69 -29.92
N GLY A 171 1.35 -12.60 -28.66
CA GLY A 171 1.48 -13.70 -27.70
C GLY A 171 1.23 -13.22 -26.27
N ALA A 172 1.57 -14.08 -25.32
CA ALA A 172 1.49 -13.76 -23.90
C ALA A 172 2.70 -14.32 -23.15
N TRP A 173 3.09 -13.64 -22.08
CA TRP A 173 3.91 -14.22 -21.03
C TRP A 173 3.02 -15.06 -20.12
N VAL A 174 3.34 -16.35 -19.98
CA VAL A 174 2.51 -17.34 -19.29
C VAL A 174 3.23 -17.92 -18.09
N TYR A 175 2.56 -17.93 -16.94
CA TYR A 175 3.01 -18.62 -15.73
C TYR A 175 1.85 -19.05 -14.84
N LYS A 176 1.81 -20.31 -14.38
CA LYS A 176 0.74 -20.86 -13.51
C LYS A 176 -0.67 -20.40 -13.91
N LYS A 177 -1.05 -20.58 -15.20
CA LYS A 177 -2.35 -20.15 -15.79
C LYS A 177 -2.63 -18.64 -15.81
N ARG A 178 -1.62 -17.80 -15.61
CA ARG A 178 -1.71 -16.33 -15.72
C ARG A 178 -1.09 -15.89 -17.04
N TYR A 179 -1.77 -15.00 -17.75
CA TYR A 179 -1.41 -14.58 -19.10
C TYR A 179 -1.26 -13.05 -19.16
N LEU A 180 -0.05 -12.58 -19.46
CA LEU A 180 0.24 -11.16 -19.71
C LEU A 180 0.36 -10.95 -21.22
N VAL A 181 -0.74 -10.55 -21.87
CA VAL A 181 -0.83 -10.47 -23.32
C VAL A 181 -0.14 -9.23 -23.87
N ASN A 182 0.77 -9.41 -24.83
CA ASN A 182 1.52 -8.32 -25.46
C ASN A 182 1.37 -8.30 -26.98
N GLY A 183 1.51 -7.09 -27.55
CA GLY A 183 1.47 -6.85 -29.00
C GLY A 183 2.76 -7.26 -29.72
N VAL A 184 3.87 -7.41 -29.00
CA VAL A 184 5.18 -7.81 -29.50
C VAL A 184 5.88 -8.66 -28.46
N LYS A 185 6.74 -9.59 -28.90
CA LYS A 185 7.63 -10.33 -27.99
C LYS A 185 8.70 -9.38 -27.47
N GLN A 186 8.72 -9.19 -26.15
CA GLN A 186 9.80 -8.48 -25.45
C GLN A 186 10.81 -9.51 -24.91
N PRO A 187 12.00 -9.09 -24.45
CA PRO A 187 12.96 -10.00 -23.79
C PRO A 187 12.44 -10.57 -22.47
N ASP A 188 11.63 -9.80 -21.75
CA ASP A 188 11.05 -10.12 -20.44
C ASP A 188 9.62 -9.53 -20.33
N THR A 189 9.01 -9.64 -19.13
CA THR A 189 7.65 -9.13 -18.88
C THR A 189 7.61 -7.61 -18.71
N GLY A 190 8.75 -6.97 -18.44
CA GLY A 190 8.88 -5.55 -18.13
C GLY A 190 8.33 -5.14 -16.76
N LEU A 191 7.95 -6.11 -15.90
CA LEU A 191 7.39 -5.83 -14.58
C LEU A 191 8.49 -5.39 -13.60
N CYS A 192 9.64 -6.09 -13.58
CA CYS A 192 10.72 -5.84 -12.63
C CYS A 192 11.86 -4.98 -13.20
N ARG A 193 11.49 -3.87 -13.83
CA ARG A 193 12.43 -2.87 -14.35
C ARG A 193 13.20 -2.14 -13.23
N PRO A 194 14.35 -1.50 -13.52
CA PRO A 194 15.14 -0.77 -12.52
C PRO A 194 14.29 0.25 -11.74
N GLY A 195 14.43 0.24 -10.41
CA GLY A 195 13.69 1.13 -9.50
C GLY A 195 12.27 0.67 -9.16
N VAL A 196 11.83 -0.50 -9.63
CA VAL A 196 10.57 -1.13 -9.22
C VAL A 196 10.86 -2.23 -8.20
N PHE A 197 10.24 -2.11 -7.03
CA PHE A 197 10.42 -3.04 -5.91
C PHE A 197 9.38 -4.17 -5.93
N ALA A 198 8.15 -3.86 -6.34
CA ALA A 198 7.11 -4.85 -6.52
C ALA A 198 6.04 -4.35 -7.49
N VAL A 199 5.17 -5.26 -7.94
CA VAL A 199 4.00 -4.94 -8.76
C VAL A 199 2.84 -5.86 -8.39
N THR A 200 1.67 -5.28 -8.19
CA THR A 200 0.41 -6.00 -8.00
C THR A 200 -0.43 -5.99 -9.27
N LEU A 201 -0.85 -7.19 -9.73
CA LEU A 201 -1.78 -7.35 -10.84
C LEU A 201 -2.99 -8.17 -10.39
N THR A 202 -3.99 -7.49 -9.83
CA THR A 202 -5.20 -8.11 -9.27
C THR A 202 -5.97 -8.94 -10.30
N ARG A 203 -6.11 -8.46 -11.54
CA ARG A 203 -6.78 -9.20 -12.62
C ARG A 203 -6.08 -10.51 -13.01
N ASN A 204 -4.80 -10.63 -12.68
CA ASN A 204 -3.98 -11.81 -12.95
C ASN A 204 -3.68 -12.60 -11.66
N ASP A 205 -4.28 -12.20 -10.54
CA ASP A 205 -4.11 -12.82 -9.23
C ASP A 205 -2.66 -12.99 -8.78
N PHE A 206 -1.83 -11.97 -8.89
CA PHE A 206 -0.49 -12.04 -8.30
C PHE A 206 0.09 -10.71 -7.82
N ILE A 207 1.03 -10.83 -6.89
CA ILE A 207 1.97 -9.80 -6.49
C ILE A 207 3.37 -10.33 -6.78
N ILE A 208 4.17 -9.56 -7.52
CA ILE A 208 5.58 -9.87 -7.77
C ILE A 208 6.47 -8.93 -6.97
N PHE A 209 7.37 -9.48 -6.16
CA PHE A 209 8.43 -8.75 -5.47
C PHE A 209 9.71 -8.86 -6.28
N CYS A 210 10.15 -7.75 -6.85
CA CYS A 210 11.23 -7.72 -7.81
C CYS A 210 12.61 -7.92 -7.16
N PRO A 211 13.62 -8.38 -7.90
CA PRO A 211 14.97 -8.56 -7.36
C PRO A 211 15.54 -7.36 -6.57
N PRO A 212 15.29 -6.09 -6.95
CA PRO A 212 15.71 -4.94 -6.13
C PRO A 212 15.20 -4.96 -4.68
N SER A 213 14.06 -5.59 -4.40
CA SER A 213 13.51 -5.79 -3.05
C SER A 213 14.34 -6.69 -2.14
N PHE A 214 15.35 -7.37 -2.68
CA PHE A 214 16.20 -8.30 -1.93
C PHE A 214 17.68 -7.93 -2.01
N GLN A 215 18.00 -6.78 -2.61
CA GLN A 215 19.36 -6.29 -2.79
C GLN A 215 19.63 -5.12 -1.84
N ASP A 216 20.90 -4.81 -1.59
CA ASP A 216 21.25 -3.59 -0.87
C ASP A 216 20.86 -2.35 -1.69
N PRO A 217 20.37 -1.27 -1.04
CA PRO A 217 20.22 -1.08 0.41
C PRO A 217 18.86 -1.53 0.99
N VAL A 218 17.96 -2.09 0.18
CA VAL A 218 16.63 -2.53 0.65
C VAL A 218 16.75 -3.59 1.73
N ALA A 219 17.54 -4.64 1.45
CA ALA A 219 17.73 -5.77 2.37
C ALA A 219 18.34 -5.36 3.73
N SER A 220 19.10 -4.26 3.76
CA SER A 220 19.74 -3.70 4.96
C SER A 220 18.90 -2.64 5.67
N THR A 221 17.78 -2.18 5.07
CA THR A 221 16.90 -1.20 5.69
C THR A 221 16.09 -1.87 6.81
N LYS A 222 16.27 -1.41 8.05
CA LYS A 222 15.48 -1.90 9.19
C LYS A 222 13.99 -1.64 8.96
N SER A 223 13.17 -2.65 9.24
CA SER A 223 11.72 -2.47 9.29
C SER A 223 11.32 -1.52 10.43
N ALA A 224 10.14 -0.92 10.34
CA ALA A 224 9.55 -0.18 11.45
C ALA A 224 9.34 -1.05 12.70
N VAL A 225 9.13 -2.36 12.51
CA VAL A 225 8.98 -3.33 13.59
C VAL A 225 10.26 -3.46 14.41
N ASP A 226 11.39 -3.64 13.73
CA ASP A 226 12.71 -3.77 14.39
C ASP A 226 13.22 -2.43 14.94
N ALA A 227 12.84 -1.32 14.31
CA ALA A 227 13.35 -0.01 14.64
C ALA A 227 12.61 0.68 15.80
N LYS A 228 11.37 0.26 16.11
CA LYS A 228 10.44 0.98 17.01
C LYS A 228 11.08 1.51 18.30
N ASP A 229 11.82 0.67 19.01
CA ASP A 229 12.42 1.01 20.31
C ASP A 229 13.76 1.76 20.19
N SER A 230 14.32 1.84 18.99
CA SER A 230 15.58 2.55 18.71
C SER A 230 15.39 3.97 18.16
N VAL A 231 14.17 4.35 17.80
CA VAL A 231 13.83 5.66 17.24
C VAL A 231 14.14 6.76 18.26
N GLN A 232 14.78 7.82 17.78
CA GLN A 232 15.10 9.02 18.51
C GLN A 232 14.24 10.21 18.05
N LYS A 233 14.21 11.26 18.88
CA LYS A 233 13.58 12.53 18.49
C LYS A 233 14.20 13.04 17.18
N ASP A 234 13.36 13.58 16.30
CA ASP A 234 13.71 14.14 14.99
C ASP A 234 14.16 13.13 13.92
N ASP A 235 14.17 11.83 14.23
CA ASP A 235 14.33 10.79 13.21
C ASP A 235 13.21 10.91 12.15
N VAL A 236 13.57 10.67 10.89
CA VAL A 236 12.65 10.81 9.75
C VAL A 236 11.98 9.46 9.48
N LEU A 237 10.64 9.45 9.38
CA LEU A 237 9.84 8.24 9.12
C LEU A 237 10.32 7.51 7.86
N ASP A 238 10.67 8.27 6.82
CA ASP A 238 11.17 7.73 5.56
C ASP A 238 12.48 6.94 5.70
N THR A 239 13.26 7.11 6.79
CA THR A 239 14.46 6.30 7.06
C THR A 239 14.12 4.82 7.31
N TYR A 240 12.95 4.56 7.88
CA TYR A 240 12.47 3.20 8.19
C TYR A 240 11.50 2.67 7.12
N SER A 241 11.19 3.51 6.13
CA SER A 241 10.16 3.27 5.13
C SER A 241 10.71 3.23 3.70
N ALA A 242 11.65 4.09 3.31
CA ALA A 242 11.93 4.41 1.91
C ALA A 242 12.22 3.20 1.02
N THR A 243 12.79 2.14 1.60
CA THR A 243 13.15 0.91 0.90
C THR A 243 12.85 -0.36 1.70
N SER A 244 12.21 -0.33 2.87
CA SER A 244 12.02 -1.56 3.66
C SER A 244 11.01 -2.53 3.00
N LEU A 245 11.37 -3.82 2.94
CA LEU A 245 10.53 -4.83 2.28
C LEU A 245 9.15 -4.98 2.92
N SER A 246 9.04 -4.78 4.24
CA SER A 246 7.74 -4.82 4.94
C SER A 246 6.82 -3.67 4.55
N ARG A 247 7.34 -2.44 4.36
CA ARG A 247 6.53 -1.34 3.80
C ARG A 247 6.13 -1.64 2.35
N VAL A 248 7.05 -2.11 1.51
CA VAL A 248 6.75 -2.52 0.13
C VAL A 248 5.62 -3.55 0.14
N MET A 249 5.66 -4.51 1.08
CA MET A 249 4.61 -5.51 1.21
C MET A 249 3.25 -4.90 1.60
N VAL A 250 3.20 -4.02 2.61
CA VAL A 250 1.93 -3.33 2.96
C VAL A 250 1.40 -2.50 1.79
N HIS A 251 2.29 -1.85 1.04
CA HIS A 251 1.94 -1.09 -0.16
C HIS A 251 1.28 -1.98 -1.23
N GLU A 252 1.91 -3.10 -1.60
CA GLU A 252 1.35 -4.02 -2.59
C GLU A 252 0.05 -4.68 -2.11
N LEU A 253 -0.03 -5.02 -0.82
CA LEU A 253 -1.27 -5.54 -0.24
C LEU A 253 -2.39 -4.49 -0.27
N ALA A 254 -2.08 -3.19 -0.21
CA ALA A 254 -3.07 -2.13 -0.37
C ALA A 254 -3.61 -2.08 -1.81
N HIS A 255 -2.75 -2.25 -2.82
CA HIS A 255 -3.20 -2.44 -4.20
C HIS A 255 -4.09 -3.68 -4.33
N TRP A 256 -3.70 -4.79 -3.70
CA TRP A 256 -4.42 -6.06 -3.78
C TRP A 256 -5.81 -5.95 -3.15
N PHE A 257 -5.90 -5.59 -1.87
CA PHE A 257 -7.16 -5.54 -1.13
C PHE A 257 -8.02 -4.32 -1.49
N GLY A 258 -7.40 -3.23 -1.95
CA GLY A 258 -8.11 -2.11 -2.57
C GLY A 258 -8.61 -2.43 -3.99
N GLY A 259 -8.01 -3.40 -4.69
CA GLY A 259 -8.32 -3.74 -6.08
C GLY A 259 -9.63 -4.49 -6.32
N ALA A 260 -10.55 -4.51 -5.37
CA ALA A 260 -11.87 -5.13 -5.53
C ALA A 260 -12.71 -4.36 -6.57
N GLY A 261 -12.70 -4.86 -7.81
CA GLY A 261 -13.42 -4.22 -8.91
C GLY A 261 -13.40 -5.04 -10.19
N ASN A 262 -14.35 -5.96 -10.32
CA ASN A 262 -14.77 -6.46 -11.63
C ASN A 262 -15.47 -5.34 -12.41
N GLY A 263 -14.73 -4.36 -12.93
CA GLY A 263 -15.16 -3.46 -14.04
C GLY A 263 -16.50 -2.73 -13.94
N GLY A 264 -17.14 -2.66 -12.77
CA GLY A 264 -18.42 -1.98 -12.52
C GLY A 264 -18.25 -0.59 -11.89
N THR A 265 -19.37 0.09 -11.62
CA THR A 265 -19.45 1.47 -11.13
C THR A 265 -18.86 1.70 -9.73
N ASP A 266 -18.63 0.63 -8.95
CA ASP A 266 -18.10 0.70 -7.57
C ASP A 266 -16.60 0.37 -7.49
N ASN A 267 -15.84 0.72 -8.53
CA ASN A 267 -14.40 0.44 -8.61
C ASN A 267 -13.63 1.09 -7.43
N ARG A 268 -13.20 0.28 -6.46
CA ARG A 268 -12.41 0.75 -5.28
C ARG A 268 -10.90 0.69 -5.47
N ASN A 269 -10.44 0.49 -6.72
CA ASN A 269 -9.02 0.40 -7.06
C ASN A 269 -8.18 1.46 -6.34
N VAL A 270 -7.19 1.03 -5.56
CA VAL A 270 -6.20 1.89 -4.91
C VAL A 270 -4.97 1.91 -5.83
N PRO A 271 -4.84 2.85 -6.79
CA PRO A 271 -3.66 2.94 -7.66
C PRO A 271 -2.48 3.60 -6.93
N ASP A 272 -1.39 3.83 -7.64
CA ASP A 272 -0.42 4.87 -7.26
C ASP A 272 -0.86 6.22 -7.81
N GLN A 273 -1.17 7.17 -6.93
CA GLN A 273 -1.57 8.51 -7.36
C GLN A 273 -0.36 9.32 -7.83
N GLN A 274 -0.60 10.23 -8.76
CA GLN A 274 0.39 11.22 -9.13
C GLN A 274 0.65 12.17 -7.95
N ALA A 275 1.92 12.43 -7.67
CA ALA A 275 2.34 13.34 -6.62
C ALA A 275 1.86 14.78 -6.90
N VAL A 276 1.57 15.50 -5.83
CA VAL A 276 1.24 16.93 -5.87
C VAL A 276 2.24 17.73 -5.04
N GLY A 277 2.58 18.92 -5.54
CA GLY A 277 3.40 19.88 -4.80
C GLY A 277 2.65 20.49 -3.62
N LYS A 278 3.34 21.32 -2.83
CA LYS A 278 2.79 22.00 -1.64
C LYS A 278 1.53 22.84 -1.91
N GLU A 279 1.33 23.28 -3.15
CA GLU A 279 0.16 24.07 -3.57
C GLU A 279 -0.89 23.22 -4.33
N GLY A 280 -0.79 21.89 -4.28
CA GLY A 280 -1.73 20.96 -4.93
C GLY A 280 -1.54 20.76 -6.44
N ALA A 281 -0.51 21.37 -7.04
CA ALA A 281 -0.21 21.21 -8.46
C ALA A 281 0.40 19.83 -8.75
N LEU A 282 -0.04 19.17 -9.82
CA LEU A 282 0.49 17.87 -10.24
C LEU A 282 1.98 17.95 -10.57
N VAL A 283 2.74 16.96 -10.10
CA VAL A 283 4.18 16.87 -10.32
C VAL A 283 4.50 15.89 -11.45
N TRP A 284 5.38 16.35 -12.33
CA TRP A 284 5.87 15.63 -13.49
C TRP A 284 7.38 15.45 -13.38
N GLN A 285 7.89 14.39 -13.99
CA GLN A 285 9.30 14.12 -14.16
C GLN A 285 9.69 14.35 -15.63
N LYS A 286 10.69 15.20 -15.83
CA LYS A 286 11.30 15.47 -17.14
C LYS A 286 12.23 14.33 -17.55
N PRO A 287 12.63 14.24 -18.84
CA PRO A 287 13.61 13.25 -19.30
C PRO A 287 14.96 13.29 -18.57
N ASP A 288 15.36 14.48 -18.09
CA ASP A 288 16.58 14.69 -17.27
C ASP A 288 16.43 14.22 -15.80
N GLY A 289 15.29 13.63 -15.45
CA GLY A 289 14.96 13.15 -14.11
C GLY A 289 14.49 14.23 -13.13
N LYS A 290 14.58 15.53 -13.49
CA LYS A 290 14.16 16.62 -12.61
C LYS A 290 12.64 16.76 -12.60
N ARG A 291 12.12 17.21 -11.46
CA ARG A 291 10.68 17.39 -11.21
C ARG A 291 10.22 18.77 -11.66
N THR A 292 8.97 18.89 -12.11
CA THR A 292 8.33 20.15 -12.51
C THR A 292 6.81 20.09 -12.26
N THR A 293 6.17 21.24 -12.08
CA THR A 293 4.70 21.37 -12.10
C THR A 293 4.18 21.99 -13.40
N ASP A 294 5.08 22.39 -14.31
CA ASP A 294 4.71 22.88 -15.64
C ASP A 294 4.37 21.71 -16.56
N ALA A 295 3.07 21.48 -16.74
CA ALA A 295 2.53 20.43 -17.59
C ALA A 295 2.59 20.77 -19.10
N THR A 296 3.02 21.97 -19.49
CA THR A 296 3.10 22.39 -20.91
C THR A 296 4.36 21.89 -21.61
N LEU A 297 5.34 21.39 -20.84
CA LEU A 297 6.57 20.82 -21.38
C LEU A 297 6.31 19.47 -22.06
N LYS A 298 7.14 19.14 -23.06
CA LYS A 298 7.07 17.87 -23.79
C LYS A 298 7.75 16.73 -23.02
N ASP A 299 7.35 15.50 -23.34
CA ASP A 299 7.97 14.25 -22.88
C ASP A 299 8.00 14.07 -21.35
N LEU A 300 6.97 14.58 -20.67
CA LEU A 300 6.80 14.46 -19.22
C LEU A 300 6.25 13.09 -18.83
N LYS A 301 6.80 12.50 -17.77
CA LYS A 301 6.24 11.34 -17.08
C LYS A 301 5.56 11.79 -15.79
N LYS A 302 4.46 11.12 -15.40
CA LYS A 302 3.84 11.35 -14.09
C LYS A 302 4.84 10.97 -12.99
N TYR A 303 5.04 11.84 -12.02
CA TYR A 303 5.80 11.49 -10.82
C TYR A 303 4.82 10.93 -9.78
N LEU A 304 5.08 9.73 -9.27
CA LEU A 304 4.15 9.03 -8.37
C LEU A 304 4.36 9.44 -6.90
N THR A 305 3.32 9.26 -6.11
CA THR A 305 3.28 9.58 -4.67
C THR A 305 3.94 8.47 -3.87
N TYR A 306 5.24 8.61 -3.58
CA TYR A 306 5.99 7.74 -2.68
C TYR A 306 6.65 8.59 -1.60
N ASN A 307 6.67 8.14 -0.34
CA ASN A 307 7.23 8.82 0.84
C ASN A 307 6.29 9.85 1.48
N PHE A 308 6.60 10.18 2.75
CA PHE A 308 5.75 10.98 3.63
C PHE A 308 5.33 12.32 3.03
N MET A 309 6.28 13.09 2.49
CA MET A 309 5.99 14.45 2.03
C MET A 309 4.97 14.47 0.89
N TRP A 310 5.08 13.54 -0.06
CA TRP A 310 4.17 13.49 -1.20
C TRP A 310 2.78 13.01 -0.78
N VAL A 311 2.70 12.02 0.11
CA VAL A 311 1.42 11.58 0.68
C VAL A 311 0.75 12.69 1.49
N SER A 312 1.50 13.37 2.35
CA SER A 312 0.99 14.49 3.15
C SER A 312 0.45 15.62 2.26
N ASN A 313 1.13 15.96 1.16
CA ASN A 313 0.62 16.95 0.22
C ASN A 313 -0.65 16.46 -0.49
N LEU A 314 -0.70 15.18 -0.88
CA LEU A 314 -1.88 14.60 -1.53
C LEU A 314 -3.10 14.60 -0.61
N ALA A 315 -2.91 14.39 0.69
CA ALA A 315 -3.97 14.38 1.69
C ALA A 315 -4.54 15.77 2.00
N ARG A 316 -3.83 16.86 1.68
CA ARG A 316 -4.30 18.23 1.93
C ARG A 316 -5.43 18.59 0.98
N SER A 317 -6.40 19.36 1.47
CA SER A 317 -7.40 20.00 0.61
C SER A 317 -6.91 21.36 0.16
N HIS A 318 -6.97 21.61 -1.15
CA HIS A 318 -6.63 22.90 -1.77
C HIS A 318 -7.86 23.55 -2.40
N GLU A 319 -7.84 24.88 -2.54
CA GLU A 319 -8.86 25.62 -3.28
C GLU A 319 -8.36 26.04 -4.67
N GLY A 320 -9.29 26.49 -5.51
CA GLY A 320 -8.98 27.01 -6.85
C GLY A 320 -8.64 25.90 -7.84
N ALA A 321 -7.75 26.22 -8.79
CA ALA A 321 -7.47 25.36 -9.95
C ALA A 321 -6.94 23.96 -9.59
N ASN A 322 -6.39 23.78 -8.39
CA ASN A 322 -5.79 22.53 -7.94
C ASN A 322 -6.69 21.70 -7.01
N ALA A 323 -7.91 22.16 -6.69
CA ALA A 323 -8.77 21.51 -5.71
C ALA A 323 -9.06 20.03 -6.03
N GLY A 324 -9.16 19.67 -7.32
CA GLY A 324 -9.43 18.30 -7.75
C GLY A 324 -8.24 17.33 -7.72
N ASN A 325 -7.03 17.81 -7.42
CA ASN A 325 -5.81 16.99 -7.47
C ASN A 325 -5.46 16.32 -6.14
N CYS A 326 -6.16 16.66 -5.06
CA CYS A 326 -5.77 16.39 -3.69
C CYS A 326 -6.99 16.15 -2.78
N GLY A 327 -6.75 15.93 -1.50
CA GLY A 327 -7.77 15.67 -0.50
C GLY A 327 -8.11 14.18 -0.36
N PRO A 328 -9.11 13.85 0.47
CA PRO A 328 -9.39 12.47 0.83
C PRO A 328 -9.83 11.60 -0.35
N SER A 329 -10.48 12.19 -1.35
CA SER A 329 -10.82 11.51 -2.62
C SER A 329 -9.61 11.04 -3.44
N LYS A 330 -8.40 11.51 -3.12
CA LYS A 330 -7.14 11.06 -3.74
C LYS A 330 -6.29 10.27 -2.76
N ALA A 331 -6.14 10.76 -1.53
CA ALA A 331 -5.25 10.17 -0.55
C ALA A 331 -5.74 8.83 0.02
N THR A 332 -7.07 8.56 0.02
CA THR A 332 -7.58 7.21 0.30
C THR A 332 -7.37 6.22 -0.84
N PHE A 333 -6.97 6.71 -2.01
CA PHE A 333 -6.76 5.96 -3.25
C PHE A 333 -5.29 5.97 -3.68
N THR A 334 -4.35 5.93 -2.74
CA THR A 334 -2.93 5.65 -3.01
C THR A 334 -2.37 4.62 -2.03
N ALA A 335 -1.73 3.56 -2.53
CA ALA A 335 -1.23 2.46 -1.69
C ALA A 335 -0.20 2.93 -0.65
N GLU A 336 0.59 3.93 -1.02
CA GLU A 336 1.58 4.53 -0.13
C GLU A 336 0.98 5.13 1.16
N SER A 337 -0.23 5.70 1.11
CA SER A 337 -0.89 6.23 2.30
C SER A 337 -1.17 5.14 3.34
N TYR A 338 -1.52 3.94 2.87
CA TYR A 338 -1.73 2.78 3.74
C TYR A 338 -0.41 2.29 4.33
N ALA A 339 0.64 2.22 3.53
CA ALA A 339 1.94 1.80 4.05
C ALA A 339 2.44 2.76 5.15
N LEU A 340 2.42 4.07 4.89
CA LEU A 340 2.89 5.06 5.85
C LEU A 340 1.98 5.19 7.07
N PHE A 341 0.65 5.12 6.92
CA PHE A 341 -0.25 5.11 8.07
C PHE A 341 0.00 3.90 8.97
N ALA A 342 0.28 2.72 8.41
CA ALA A 342 0.59 1.54 9.19
C ALA A 342 1.90 1.69 9.97
N LEU A 343 2.93 2.28 9.36
CA LEU A 343 4.18 2.63 10.04
C LEU A 343 3.95 3.62 11.18
N MET A 344 3.22 4.71 10.94
CA MET A 344 2.90 5.72 11.96
C MET A 344 2.04 5.16 13.10
N SER A 345 1.14 4.22 12.77
CA SER A 345 0.31 3.52 13.75
C SER A 345 1.17 2.61 14.63
N TYR A 346 2.11 1.87 14.04
CA TYR A 346 2.97 0.97 14.79
C TYR A 346 4.05 1.68 15.61
N MET A 347 4.67 2.72 15.07
CA MET A 347 5.71 3.50 15.75
C MET A 347 5.09 4.54 16.70
N ASP A 348 4.10 4.13 17.50
CA ASP A 348 3.27 4.96 18.38
C ASP A 348 3.93 5.45 19.67
N ASN A 349 5.23 5.23 19.85
CA ASN A 349 6.05 5.92 20.84
C ASN A 349 6.25 7.41 20.47
N TRP A 350 6.02 7.75 19.19
CA TRP A 350 6.24 9.06 18.62
C TRP A 350 5.03 9.53 17.83
N ASP A 351 4.90 10.85 17.70
CA ASP A 351 4.01 11.46 16.72
C ASP A 351 4.80 11.85 15.47
N TRP A 352 4.33 11.41 14.31
CA TRP A 352 4.97 11.60 13.01
C TRP A 352 4.19 12.55 12.10
N ALA A 353 2.97 12.92 12.49
CA ALA A 353 1.95 13.41 11.55
C ALA A 353 2.17 14.85 11.05
N ASN A 354 3.10 15.59 11.64
CA ASN A 354 3.35 16.99 11.29
C ASN A 354 4.22 17.10 10.02
N ASP A 355 5.44 16.55 10.09
CA ASP A 355 6.48 16.71 9.07
C ASP A 355 7.24 15.40 8.80
N GLY A 356 6.74 14.28 9.32
CA GLY A 356 7.35 12.97 9.16
C GLY A 356 8.54 12.76 10.08
N LYS A 357 8.74 13.63 11.08
CA LYS A 357 9.76 13.47 12.11
C LYS A 357 9.17 12.97 13.42
N ALA A 358 9.93 12.16 14.15
CA ALA A 358 9.56 11.67 15.47
C ALA A 358 9.48 12.81 16.50
N LYS A 359 8.27 13.09 17.00
CA LYS A 359 8.02 14.13 18.02
C LYS A 359 7.40 13.57 19.28
N ALA A 360 7.82 14.12 20.42
CA ALA A 360 7.26 13.76 21.72
C ALA A 360 5.84 14.33 21.87
N PHE A 361 4.99 13.63 22.62
CA PHE A 361 3.57 13.99 22.77
C PHE A 361 3.31 15.27 23.57
N VAL A 362 4.26 15.72 24.40
CA VAL A 362 4.01 16.81 25.36
C VAL A 362 4.42 18.21 24.87
N ASP A 363 5.32 18.31 23.88
CA ASP A 363 5.93 19.60 23.53
C ASP A 363 5.50 20.16 22.16
N GLU A 364 5.02 19.33 21.24
CA GLU A 364 4.87 19.70 19.82
C GLU A 364 3.60 19.16 19.13
N MET A 365 2.60 18.70 19.89
CA MET A 365 1.35 18.19 19.32
C MET A 365 0.52 19.32 18.70
N ILE A 366 0.17 19.16 17.42
CA ILE A 366 -0.85 19.98 16.78
C ILE A 366 -2.19 19.67 17.49
N PRO A 367 -2.85 20.66 18.11
CA PRO A 367 -4.18 20.46 18.68
C PRO A 367 -5.10 19.90 17.61
N TYR A 368 -5.95 18.93 17.97
CA TYR A 368 -6.92 18.33 17.05
C TYR A 368 -7.75 19.39 16.29
N GLU A 369 -8.08 20.49 16.96
CA GLU A 369 -8.83 21.62 16.40
C GLU A 369 -8.05 22.35 15.28
N ARG A 370 -6.72 22.20 15.24
CA ARG A 370 -5.79 22.77 14.26
C ARG A 370 -5.30 21.76 13.22
N LEU A 371 -5.94 20.60 13.11
CA LEU A 371 -5.63 19.63 12.06
C LEU A 371 -5.59 20.31 10.68
N PRO A 372 -4.64 19.96 9.79
CA PRO A 372 -4.44 20.63 8.49
C PRO A 372 -5.73 20.79 7.67
N ASN A 373 -6.62 19.79 7.76
CA ASN A 373 -7.86 19.72 7.00
C ASN A 373 -9.12 20.09 7.81
N SER A 374 -9.02 20.41 9.11
CA SER A 374 -10.19 20.85 9.89
C SER A 374 -10.64 22.25 9.50
N LYS A 375 -9.69 23.15 9.18
CA LYS A 375 -9.89 24.52 8.66
C LYS A 375 -8.63 25.04 7.94
N LYS A 376 -8.33 24.57 6.72
CA LYS A 376 -7.24 25.10 5.84
C LYS A 376 -5.95 25.51 6.59
N VAL A 377 -5.32 24.62 7.36
CA VAL A 377 -4.08 24.99 8.05
C VAL A 377 -2.89 24.56 7.19
N ARG A 378 -2.16 25.57 6.66
CA ARG A 378 -0.81 25.41 6.12
C ARG A 378 0.11 24.93 7.25
N LEU A 379 0.82 23.84 7.02
CA LEU A 379 2.09 23.61 7.71
C LEU A 379 3.22 24.23 6.86
N GLY A 380 4.07 24.96 7.60
CA GLY A 380 5.07 25.96 7.19
C GLY A 380 5.88 25.66 5.96
#